data_AF-A0A941NHP1-F1
#
_entry.id   AF-A0A941NHP1-F1
#
_cell.length_a   1.000
_cell.length_b   1.000
_cell.length_c   1.000
_cell.angle_alpha   90.00
_cell.angle_beta   90.00
_cell.angle_gamma   90.00
#
_symmetry.space_group_name_H-M   'P 1'
#
loop_
_entity.id
_entity.type
_entity.pdbx_description
1 polymer ?
#
loop_
_entity_poly.entity_id
_entity_poly.type
_entity_poly.pdbx_seq_one_letter_code
_entity_poly.pdbx_strand_id
1 'polypeptide(L)'
;MKAASLAMVFFALCPAQAQSPSGAPRGICIRQDRIDDWAVLNDTKLIVIDKEGKKFRLSLTGACSALSLRTALAFRAANADGCLARNDGVVASLPGYPESPERCLITDIDEYTAAMENADQMAEGTLHHHPDTHGDIGAIH
;
A
#
# COMPACT_ATOMS: atom_id res chain seq x y z
N MET A 1 -23.93 -66.21 27.38
CA MET A 1 -24.56 -65.59 26.19
C MET A 1 -24.47 -64.08 26.35
N LYS A 2 -23.79 -63.42 25.39
CA LYS A 2 -23.81 -62.00 24.94
C LYS A 2 -24.40 -60.92 25.87
N ALA A 3 -23.61 -59.90 26.25
CA ALA A 3 -23.50 -58.55 25.62
C ALA A 3 -24.33 -57.52 26.42
N ALA A 4 -24.03 -56.23 26.55
CA ALA A 4 -22.96 -55.34 26.09
C ALA A 4 -23.01 -54.07 26.98
N SER A 5 -21.86 -53.38 27.06
CA SER A 5 -21.71 -52.03 27.62
C SER A 5 -22.56 -50.99 26.89
N LEU A 6 -22.98 -49.94 27.60
CA LEU A 6 -23.28 -48.63 27.02
C LEU A 6 -22.71 -47.54 27.92
N ALA A 7 -21.51 -47.08 27.56
CA ALA A 7 -20.91 -45.86 28.10
C ALA A 7 -21.57 -44.67 27.38
N MET A 8 -22.26 -43.83 28.13
CA MET A 8 -22.93 -42.64 27.61
C MET A 8 -21.89 -41.52 27.46
N VAL A 9 -21.49 -41.25 26.21
CA VAL A 9 -20.56 -40.17 25.86
C VAL A 9 -21.30 -38.82 25.96
N PHE A 10 -20.92 -38.00 26.94
CA PHE A 10 -21.33 -36.59 27.01
C PHE A 10 -20.56 -35.79 25.96
N PHE A 11 -21.21 -35.51 24.81
CA PHE A 11 -20.71 -34.53 23.85
C PHE A 11 -20.96 -33.12 24.40
N ALA A 12 -19.87 -32.42 24.72
CA ALA A 12 -19.89 -31.00 25.06
C ALA A 12 -20.33 -30.18 23.82
N LEU A 13 -21.52 -29.57 23.88
CA LEU A 13 -21.92 -28.55 22.93
C LEU A 13 -21.20 -27.24 23.28
N CYS A 14 -20.04 -27.00 22.67
CA CYS A 14 -19.52 -25.65 22.51
C CYS A 14 -20.36 -24.98 21.40
N PRO A 15 -21.07 -23.87 21.65
CA PRO A 15 -21.57 -23.05 20.57
C PRO A 15 -20.35 -22.41 19.91
N ALA A 16 -19.88 -23.00 18.81
CA ALA A 16 -18.98 -22.32 17.90
C ALA A 16 -19.79 -21.15 17.33
N GLN A 17 -19.61 -19.95 17.91
CA GLN A 17 -20.06 -18.72 17.30
C GLN A 17 -19.26 -18.56 16.00
N ALA A 18 -19.82 -19.08 14.91
CA ALA A 18 -19.41 -18.73 13.57
C ALA A 18 -19.60 -17.22 13.45
N GLN A 19 -18.51 -16.48 13.68
CA GLN A 19 -18.43 -15.09 13.29
C GLN A 19 -18.55 -15.09 11.77
N SER A 20 -19.77 -14.90 11.29
CA SER A 20 -20.02 -14.54 9.90
C SER A 20 -19.13 -13.32 9.64
N PRO A 21 -18.26 -13.32 8.61
CA PRO A 21 -17.65 -12.09 8.16
C PRO A 21 -18.76 -11.21 7.57
N SER A 22 -19.47 -10.52 8.47
CA SER A 22 -20.48 -9.53 8.15
C SER A 22 -19.75 -8.28 7.73
N GLY A 23 -19.53 -8.16 6.43
CA GLY A 23 -19.14 -6.93 5.79
C GLY A 23 -18.91 -7.20 4.32
N ALA A 24 -19.76 -6.62 3.47
CA ALA A 24 -19.31 -6.25 2.13
C ALA A 24 -17.91 -5.60 2.24
N PRO A 25 -17.02 -5.75 1.24
CA PRO A 25 -15.71 -5.12 1.30
C PRO A 25 -15.91 -3.66 1.66
N ARG A 26 -15.51 -3.26 2.86
CA ARG A 26 -15.48 -1.84 3.19
C ARG A 26 -14.43 -1.30 2.25
N GLY A 27 -14.85 -0.50 1.26
CA GLY A 27 -13.91 0.11 0.32
C GLY A 27 -12.77 0.74 1.11
N ILE A 28 -11.54 0.50 0.69
CA ILE A 28 -10.35 1.06 1.35
C ILE A 28 -10.52 2.58 1.37
N CYS A 29 -10.61 3.17 2.56
CA CYS A 29 -10.65 4.61 2.74
C CYS A 29 -9.34 5.05 3.40
N ILE A 30 -8.51 5.71 2.61
CA ILE A 30 -7.31 6.40 3.11
C ILE A 30 -7.70 7.87 3.26
N ARG A 31 -7.82 8.35 4.50
CA ARG A 31 -8.14 9.77 4.72
C ARG A 31 -6.90 10.62 4.53
N GLN A 32 -7.01 11.70 3.76
CA GLN A 32 -5.89 12.60 3.46
C GLN A 32 -5.18 13.13 4.73
N ASP A 33 -5.91 13.48 5.78
CA ASP A 33 -5.38 13.99 7.06
C ASP A 33 -4.77 12.89 7.97
N ARG A 34 -4.90 11.64 7.56
CA ARG A 34 -4.36 10.45 8.26
C ARG A 34 -3.15 9.86 7.57
N ILE A 35 -2.70 10.43 6.45
CA ILE A 35 -1.44 10.06 5.82
C ILE A 35 -0.29 10.59 6.69
N ASP A 36 0.66 9.71 7.00
CA ASP A 36 1.85 9.99 7.81
C ASP A 36 3.10 10.07 6.93
N ASP A 37 3.26 9.12 6.00
CA ASP A 37 4.44 9.01 5.14
C ASP A 37 4.10 8.43 3.76
N TRP A 38 5.04 8.50 2.82
CA TRP A 38 4.90 7.96 1.46
C TRP A 38 6.24 7.52 0.87
N ALA A 39 6.20 6.57 -0.06
CA ALA A 39 7.37 6.12 -0.82
C ALA A 39 7.02 5.93 -2.29
N VAL A 40 7.82 6.48 -3.20
CA VAL A 40 7.63 6.30 -4.64
C VAL A 40 8.28 4.98 -5.07
N LEU A 41 7.47 4.08 -5.63
CA LEU A 41 7.98 2.85 -6.24
C LEU A 41 8.44 3.10 -7.69
N ASN A 42 7.70 3.94 -8.42
CA ASN A 42 8.04 4.42 -9.76
C ASN A 42 7.08 5.57 -10.13
N ASP A 43 7.21 6.09 -11.35
CA ASP A 43 6.40 7.20 -11.87
C ASP A 43 4.89 6.96 -11.82
N THR A 44 4.42 5.72 -11.67
CA THR A 44 2.99 5.38 -11.65
C THR A 44 2.54 4.68 -10.38
N LYS A 45 3.42 4.49 -9.40
CA LYS A 45 3.11 3.75 -8.18
C LYS A 45 3.69 4.44 -6.95
N LEU A 46 2.82 4.65 -5.96
CA LEU A 46 3.14 5.24 -4.68
C LEU A 46 2.68 4.32 -3.56
N ILE A 47 3.51 4.14 -2.54
CA ILE A 47 3.09 3.59 -1.25
C ILE A 47 2.72 4.76 -0.36
N VAL A 48 1.57 4.68 0.29
CA VAL A 48 1.10 5.62 1.31
C VAL A 48 1.02 4.88 2.63
N ILE A 49 1.51 5.52 3.68
CA ILE A 49 1.52 4.99 5.04
C ILE A 49 0.60 5.87 5.86
N ASP A 50 -0.40 5.28 6.50
CA ASP A 50 -1.27 6.01 7.42
C ASP A 50 -0.64 6.14 8.81
N LYS A 51 -1.25 6.96 9.67
CA LYS A 51 -0.85 7.15 11.07
C LYS A 51 -0.98 5.91 11.96
N GLU A 52 -1.60 4.84 11.46
CA GLU A 52 -1.66 3.53 12.12
C GLU A 52 -0.55 2.59 11.63
N GLY A 53 0.30 3.05 10.69
CA GLY A 53 1.36 2.27 10.06
C GLY A 53 0.86 1.32 8.98
N LYS A 54 -0.41 1.42 8.56
CA LYS A 54 -0.93 0.62 7.45
C LYS A 54 -0.43 1.18 6.14
N LYS A 55 0.08 0.28 5.30
CA LYS A 55 0.62 0.61 3.99
C LYS A 55 -0.43 0.34 2.93
N PHE A 56 -0.55 1.25 1.97
CA PHE A 56 -1.44 1.14 0.83
C PHE A 56 -0.68 1.46 -0.45
N ARG A 57 -0.93 0.72 -1.52
CA ARG A 57 -0.37 1.00 -2.83
C ARG A 57 -1.40 1.75 -3.66
N LEU A 58 -1.01 2.94 -4.13
CA LEU A 58 -1.73 3.71 -5.12
C LEU A 58 -1.16 3.44 -6.51
N SER A 59 -2.03 3.08 -7.45
CA SER A 59 -1.72 3.07 -8.87
C SER A 59 -2.16 4.39 -9.49
N LEU A 60 -1.30 5.03 -10.26
CA LEU A 60 -1.46 6.41 -10.74
C LEU A 60 -1.43 6.47 -12.28
N THR A 61 -2.07 7.50 -12.84
CA THR A 61 -2.06 7.79 -14.27
C THR A 61 -1.95 9.29 -14.54
N GLY A 62 -1.59 9.65 -15.77
CA GLY A 62 -1.40 11.05 -16.18
C GLY A 62 0.04 11.52 -15.96
N ALA A 63 0.20 12.82 -15.68
CA ALA A 63 1.52 13.45 -15.54
C ALA A 63 2.10 13.26 -14.13
N CYS A 64 2.55 12.04 -13.86
CA CYS A 64 3.11 11.64 -12.57
C CYS A 64 4.66 11.61 -12.56
N SER A 65 5.31 12.01 -13.65
CA SER A 65 6.78 11.98 -13.81
C SER A 65 7.54 12.81 -12.77
N ALA A 66 6.87 13.73 -12.11
CA ALA A 66 7.49 14.55 -11.09
C ALA A 66 7.53 13.88 -9.72
N LEU A 67 6.87 12.75 -9.47
CA LEU A 67 6.76 12.15 -8.13
C LEU A 67 8.12 11.83 -7.50
N SER A 68 9.07 11.31 -8.27
CA SER A 68 10.40 10.92 -7.81
C SER A 68 11.33 12.09 -7.46
N LEU A 69 11.01 13.31 -7.93
CA LEU A 69 11.85 14.50 -7.77
C LEU A 69 11.44 15.38 -6.58
N ARG A 70 10.47 14.95 -5.75
CA ARG A 70 9.73 15.84 -4.84
C ARG A 70 9.99 15.51 -3.40
N THR A 71 10.00 16.55 -2.57
CA THR A 71 10.13 16.44 -1.11
C THR A 71 8.78 16.52 -0.39
N ALA A 72 7.70 16.88 -1.10
CA ALA A 72 6.36 16.98 -0.54
C ALA A 72 5.29 16.59 -1.57
N LEU A 73 4.29 15.82 -1.11
CA LEU A 73 3.09 15.47 -1.85
C LEU A 73 1.86 16.01 -1.12
N ALA A 74 0.87 16.45 -1.88
CA ALA A 74 -0.46 16.77 -1.42
C ALA A 74 -1.45 15.84 -2.11
N PHE A 75 -2.41 15.33 -1.36
CA PHE A 75 -3.49 14.52 -1.91
C PHE A 75 -4.73 15.41 -2.02
N ARG A 76 -5.61 15.15 -2.98
CA ARG A 76 -6.83 15.92 -3.17
C ARG A 76 -7.98 14.96 -3.43
N ALA A 77 -8.74 14.68 -2.37
CA ALA A 77 -9.99 13.96 -2.49
C ALA A 77 -11.04 14.82 -3.21
N ALA A 78 -11.78 14.23 -4.13
CA ALA A 78 -12.90 14.89 -4.82
C ALA A 78 -14.20 14.85 -4.01
N ASN A 79 -14.23 14.06 -2.94
CA ASN A 79 -15.40 13.79 -2.11
C ASN A 79 -15.34 14.54 -0.76
N ALA A 80 -16.49 14.65 -0.08
CA ALA A 80 -16.64 15.41 1.15
C ALA A 80 -16.21 14.63 2.42
N ASP A 81 -16.12 13.30 2.31
CA ASP A 81 -15.66 12.39 3.36
C ASP A 81 -14.12 12.37 3.49
N GLY A 82 -13.41 12.92 2.51
CA GLY A 82 -11.95 13.05 2.52
C GLY A 82 -11.21 11.72 2.35
N CYS A 83 -11.92 10.67 1.94
CA CYS A 83 -11.37 9.37 1.59
C CYS A 83 -10.79 9.44 0.17
N LEU A 84 -9.53 9.07 -0.01
CA LEU A 84 -8.97 8.93 -1.34
C LEU A 84 -9.65 7.80 -2.10
N ALA A 85 -9.99 8.08 -3.35
CA ALA A 85 -10.66 7.19 -4.27
C ALA A 85 -10.08 7.33 -5.68
N ARG A 86 -10.57 6.47 -6.59
CA ARG A 86 -10.28 6.58 -8.02
C ARG A 86 -10.67 7.98 -8.53
N ASN A 87 -9.83 8.55 -9.40
CA ASN A 87 -9.89 9.89 -9.98
C ASN A 87 -9.54 11.05 -9.02
N ASP A 88 -9.13 10.76 -7.79
CA ASP A 88 -8.57 11.77 -6.90
C ASP A 88 -7.13 12.13 -7.31
N GLY A 89 -6.71 13.33 -6.92
CA GLY A 89 -5.43 13.90 -7.35
C GLY A 89 -4.30 13.63 -6.37
N VAL A 90 -3.13 13.27 -6.90
CA VAL A 90 -1.84 13.41 -6.23
C VAL A 90 -1.14 14.62 -6.83
N VAL A 91 -0.92 15.63 -6.00
CA VAL A 91 -0.23 16.85 -6.38
C VAL A 91 1.16 16.81 -5.80
N ALA A 92 2.15 17.02 -6.66
CA ALA A 92 3.51 17.24 -6.22
C ALA A 92 3.84 18.71 -6.48
N SER A 93 3.78 19.55 -5.45
CA SER A 93 4.07 20.98 -5.57
C SER A 93 5.59 21.20 -5.57
N LEU A 94 6.08 22.13 -6.41
CA LEU A 94 7.49 22.56 -6.42
C LEU A 94 7.49 24.00 -5.91
N PRO A 95 8.32 24.35 -4.91
CA PRO A 95 8.51 25.75 -4.56
C PRO A 95 8.91 26.55 -5.80
N GLY A 96 8.15 27.60 -6.12
CA GLY A 96 8.43 28.48 -7.27
C GLY A 96 7.89 28.01 -8.63
N TYR A 97 7.20 26.86 -8.72
CA TYR A 97 6.52 26.43 -9.94
C TYR A 97 5.01 26.33 -9.71
N PRO A 98 4.18 26.84 -10.65
CA PRO A 98 2.74 26.66 -10.56
C PRO A 98 2.36 25.17 -10.66
N GLU A 99 1.25 24.78 -10.03
CA GLU A 99 0.69 23.43 -10.21
C GLU A 99 0.47 23.18 -11.71
N SER A 100 0.95 22.03 -12.21
CA SER A 100 0.71 21.65 -13.60
C SER A 100 -0.80 21.45 -13.83
N PRO A 101 -1.37 21.89 -14.97
CA PRO A 101 -2.74 21.54 -15.32
C PRO A 101 -2.92 20.03 -15.54
N GLU A 102 -1.83 19.33 -15.86
CA GLU A 102 -1.81 17.89 -15.97
C GLU A 102 -1.86 17.26 -14.57
N ARG A 103 -2.90 16.46 -14.33
CA ARG A 103 -3.15 15.86 -13.02
C ARG A 103 -2.58 14.44 -12.97
N CYS A 104 -1.86 14.13 -11.90
CA CYS A 104 -1.57 12.76 -11.53
C CYS A 104 -2.78 12.22 -10.75
N LEU A 105 -3.45 11.21 -11.30
CA LEU A 105 -4.74 10.72 -10.81
C LEU A 105 -4.62 9.30 -10.28
N ILE A 106 -5.33 9.03 -9.18
CA ILE A 106 -5.44 7.69 -8.62
C ILE A 106 -6.33 6.84 -9.53
N THR A 107 -5.80 5.71 -9.96
CA THR A 107 -6.56 4.70 -10.70
C THR A 107 -6.96 3.54 -9.80
N ASP A 108 -6.12 3.15 -8.85
CA ASP A 108 -6.40 2.01 -7.98
C ASP A 108 -5.75 2.16 -6.61
N ILE A 109 -6.34 1.51 -5.61
CA ILE A 109 -5.91 1.54 -4.21
C ILE A 109 -5.99 0.12 -3.66
N ASP A 110 -4.83 -0.43 -3.32
CA ASP A 110 -4.69 -1.75 -2.71
C ASP A 110 -4.09 -1.65 -1.31
N GLU A 111 -4.45 -2.57 -0.42
CA GLU A 111 -3.63 -2.80 0.78
C GLU A 111 -2.25 -3.31 0.35
N TYR A 112 -1.19 -2.72 0.90
CA TYR A 112 0.17 -3.13 0.59
C TYR A 112 0.59 -4.28 1.50
N THR A 113 0.57 -5.48 0.95
CA THR A 113 0.81 -6.72 1.68
C THR A 113 2.30 -7.05 1.77
N ALA A 114 2.67 -7.89 2.75
CA ALA A 114 4.05 -8.39 2.88
C ALA A 114 4.56 -9.12 1.62
N ALA A 115 3.66 -9.78 0.87
CA ALA A 115 4.01 -10.42 -0.39
C ALA A 115 4.41 -9.39 -1.47
N MET A 116 3.71 -8.25 -1.51
CA MET A 116 4.06 -7.14 -2.41
C MET A 116 5.38 -6.50 -1.99
N GLU A 117 5.58 -6.28 -0.68
CA GLU A 117 6.83 -5.75 -0.15
C GLU A 117 8.03 -6.63 -0.50
N ASN A 118 7.89 -7.94 -0.34
CA ASN A 118 8.94 -8.87 -0.73
C ASN A 118 9.21 -8.83 -2.25
N ALA A 119 8.16 -8.76 -3.07
CA ALA A 119 8.31 -8.68 -4.52
C ALA A 119 9.00 -7.38 -4.97
N ASP A 120 8.65 -6.24 -4.37
CA ASP A 120 9.25 -4.94 -4.68
C ASP A 120 10.71 -4.89 -4.23
N GLN A 121 11.05 -5.46 -3.06
CA GLN A 121 12.44 -5.61 -2.60
C GLN A 121 13.28 -6.49 -3.54
N MET A 122 12.72 -7.58 -4.05
CA MET A 122 13.39 -8.43 -5.04
C MET A 122 13.58 -7.69 -6.37
N ALA A 123 12.62 -6.88 -6.80
CA ALA A 123 12.72 -6.09 -8.02
C ALA A 123 13.81 -5.00 -7.90
N GLU A 124 13.90 -4.32 -6.76
CA GLU A 124 14.96 -3.35 -6.47
C GLU A 124 16.34 -4.04 -6.43
N GLY A 125 16.46 -5.17 -5.74
CA GLY A 125 17.69 -5.96 -5.70
C GLY A 125 18.12 -6.50 -7.07
N THR A 126 17.16 -6.76 -7.98
CA THR A 126 17.46 -7.18 -9.36
C THR A 126 17.86 -5.99 -10.25
N LEU A 127 17.34 -4.78 -9.99
CA LEU A 127 17.77 -3.56 -10.69
C LEU A 127 19.23 -3.19 -10.34
N HIS A 128 19.70 -3.58 -9.14
CA HIS A 128 21.10 -3.47 -8.73
C HIS A 128 22.03 -4.58 -9.28
N HIS A 129 21.53 -5.47 -10.14
CA HIS A 129 22.35 -6.36 -10.97
C HIS A 129 22.61 -5.79 -12.37
N HIS A 130 22.97 -4.50 -12.44
CA HIS A 130 23.84 -4.01 -13.51
C HIS A 130 25.28 -4.23 -13.04
N PRO A 131 26.21 -4.75 -13.88
CA PRO A 131 27.59 -4.93 -13.46
C PRO A 131 28.19 -3.57 -13.09
N ASP A 132 28.53 -3.45 -11.81
CA ASP A 132 29.50 -2.57 -11.17
C ASP A 132 30.01 -1.37 -12.01
N THR A 133 29.48 -0.19 -11.71
CA THR A 133 30.33 1.02 -11.63
C THR A 133 30.49 1.42 -10.17
N HIS A 134 31.00 0.49 -9.36
CA HIS A 134 31.68 0.84 -8.12
C HIS A 134 33.09 1.29 -8.48
N GLY A 135 33.44 2.54 -8.17
CA GLY A 135 34.82 3.01 -8.26
C GLY A 135 35.66 2.35 -7.18
N ASP A 136 36.80 1.78 -7.57
CA ASP A 136 37.78 1.19 -6.66
C ASP A 136 38.30 2.22 -5.64
N ILE A 137 38.37 1.83 -4.37
CA ILE A 137 39.27 2.45 -3.39
C ILE A 137 40.59 1.69 -3.48
N GLY A 138 41.54 2.23 -4.25
CA GLY A 138 42.91 1.78 -4.24
C GLY A 138 43.56 2.06 -2.88
N ALA A 139 43.93 1.02 -2.15
CA ALA A 139 44.85 1.14 -1.03
C ALA A 139 46.27 1.32 -1.59
N ILE A 140 46.82 2.53 -1.47
CA ILE A 140 48.25 2.77 -1.64
C ILE A 140 48.96 2.42 -0.33
N HIS A 141 49.83 1.42 -0.40
CA HIS A 141 50.80 1.02 0.63
C HIS A 141 52.11 1.79 0.41
#